data_AF-A0A941NUE1-F1
#
_entry.id   AF-A0A941NUE1-F1
#
_cell.length_a   1.000
_cell.length_b   1.000
_cell.length_c   1.000
_cell.angle_alpha   90.00
_cell.angle_beta   90.00
_cell.angle_gamma   90.00
#
_symmetry.space_group_name_H-M   'P 1'
#
loop_
_entity.id
_entity.type
_entity.pdbx_description
1 polymer ?
#
loop_
_entity_poly.entity_id
_entity_poly.type
_entity_poly.pdbx_seq_one_letter_code
_entity_poly.pdbx_strand_id
1 'polypeptide(L)'
;MGHTLTQEIVDIYEFPAVDKLLKARDKYQVTIGDMHANAAKLLFACCKHGFIDITQDDYNQFIKLYHKETLTAEDIKSFKEIIARIKVFPEAKESLLRLIGDLLTDRGQNDYFILKLLEVLVDNGVPVEILISNHDAEFIRCLEQGLGFDKIILEKSQGKSAVKLQELIQKGLVTREEIISLYNKCIKPNLKALSYSFNDNQDKLTIYSHGPIGLKNIEYMAKRLGVPYLGDEPILIAKTIDAINEKFSEYVSQNKLSELLDVHHVPQDAINGRQPIDPEKFPFAHLIWNRKTDDLVRPHHIYFVHGHHMESDSYRNVFNLDNILGKMKTVHNGQYNVLYSKEVSKLRDIATQVSGLIKTKSASLLRKSQEKVVDKLLVQREIAAELAQGKLLTNDAASFMNQEDLIEKIATIISTPRPQPVAYQPSIVKGAFTAFYDSYIKDYYGQFLSVKDGLGNLFRHRPQAVN
;
A
#
# COMPACT_ATOMS: atom_id res chain seq x y z
N MET A 1 -1.05 -23.59 0.01
CA MET A 1 0.25 -23.86 -0.67
C MET A 1 1.11 -22.61 -0.54
N GLY A 2 2.44 -22.75 -0.48
CA GLY A 2 3.35 -21.64 -0.20
C GLY A 2 3.72 -20.80 -1.43
N HIS A 3 4.35 -19.66 -1.17
CA HIS A 3 5.04 -18.83 -2.17
C HIS A 3 6.04 -19.66 -2.97
N THR A 4 6.07 -19.44 -4.28
CA THR A 4 7.08 -20.01 -5.19
C THR A 4 7.83 -18.86 -5.84
N LEU A 5 9.04 -18.58 -5.36
CA LEU A 5 9.97 -17.70 -6.05
C LEU A 5 10.60 -18.48 -7.21
N THR A 6 10.33 -18.03 -8.43
CA THR A 6 10.90 -18.62 -9.64
C THR A 6 12.06 -17.75 -10.10
N GLN A 7 13.19 -18.39 -10.33
CA GLN A 7 14.41 -17.75 -10.84
C GLN A 7 14.91 -18.57 -12.01
N GLU A 8 14.91 -17.97 -13.19
CA GLU A 8 15.37 -18.62 -14.43
C GLU A 8 16.12 -17.63 -15.29
N ILE A 9 17.04 -18.13 -16.12
CA ILE A 9 17.70 -17.31 -17.14
C ILE A 9 16.80 -17.27 -18.37
N VAL A 10 16.43 -16.07 -18.79
CA VAL A 10 15.57 -15.85 -19.96
C VAL A 10 16.19 -14.82 -20.89
N ASP A 11 15.71 -14.80 -22.13
CA ASP A 11 15.87 -13.66 -23.03
C ASP A 11 14.50 -13.00 -23.28
N ILE A 12 14.33 -11.76 -22.82
CA ILE A 12 13.07 -11.03 -22.99
C ILE A 12 12.81 -10.58 -24.42
N TYR A 13 13.76 -10.77 -25.34
CA TYR A 13 13.60 -10.50 -26.77
C TYR A 13 13.25 -11.74 -27.58
N GLU A 14 13.31 -12.91 -26.98
CA GLU A 14 12.80 -14.15 -27.57
C GLU A 14 11.35 -14.40 -27.15
N PHE A 15 10.55 -14.93 -28.07
CA PHE A 15 9.15 -15.26 -27.80
C PHE A 15 9.08 -16.41 -26.77
N PRO A 16 8.46 -16.20 -25.59
CA PRO A 16 8.46 -17.21 -24.54
C PRO A 16 7.43 -18.31 -24.81
N ALA A 17 7.78 -19.54 -24.42
CA ALA A 17 6.76 -20.56 -24.19
C ALA A 17 5.94 -20.21 -22.93
N VAL A 18 4.63 -20.45 -22.99
CA VAL A 18 3.75 -20.29 -21.81
C VAL A 18 4.15 -21.30 -20.74
N ASP A 19 4.40 -20.83 -19.54
CA ASP A 19 4.66 -21.67 -18.37
C ASP A 19 3.36 -22.33 -17.91
N LYS A 20 3.20 -23.61 -18.19
CA LYS A 20 1.99 -24.36 -17.84
C LYS A 20 1.77 -24.51 -16.34
N LEU A 21 2.83 -24.41 -15.52
CA LEU A 21 2.75 -24.56 -14.07
C LEU A 21 2.43 -23.24 -13.38
N LEU A 22 3.01 -22.15 -13.91
CA LEU A 22 2.91 -20.80 -13.37
C LEU A 22 2.02 -19.88 -14.24
N LYS A 23 1.09 -20.47 -15.00
CA LYS A 23 0.07 -19.75 -15.76
C LYS A 23 -0.89 -19.03 -14.80
N ALA A 24 -1.30 -17.83 -15.19
CA ALA A 24 -2.39 -17.07 -14.61
C ALA A 24 -3.69 -17.91 -14.62
N ARG A 25 -4.29 -18.06 -13.44
CA ARG A 25 -5.55 -18.79 -13.20
C ARG A 25 -6.13 -18.43 -11.84
N ASP A 26 -7.34 -18.91 -11.57
CA ASP A 26 -8.11 -18.62 -10.34
C ASP A 26 -7.29 -18.76 -9.05
N LYS A 27 -7.35 -17.71 -8.21
CA LYS A 27 -6.66 -17.56 -6.90
C LYS A 27 -5.14 -17.49 -6.96
N TYR A 28 -4.55 -17.42 -8.15
CA TYR A 28 -3.12 -17.21 -8.28
C TYR A 28 -2.79 -15.74 -8.48
N GLN A 29 -1.69 -15.33 -7.87
CA GLN A 29 -1.12 -13.99 -8.01
C GLN A 29 0.27 -14.15 -8.63
N VAL A 30 0.54 -13.36 -9.66
CA VAL A 30 1.84 -13.26 -10.31
C VAL A 30 2.40 -11.89 -9.95
N THR A 31 3.47 -11.87 -9.16
CA THR A 31 4.16 -10.64 -8.79
C THR A 31 5.47 -10.54 -9.55
N ILE A 32 5.60 -9.50 -10.37
CA ILE A 32 6.79 -9.19 -11.15
C ILE A 32 7.58 -8.11 -10.42
N GLY A 33 8.91 -8.29 -10.32
CA GLY A 33 9.82 -7.28 -9.80
C GLY A 33 9.94 -6.04 -10.69
N ASP A 34 10.99 -5.26 -10.47
CA ASP A 34 11.19 -3.97 -11.14
C ASP A 34 11.13 -4.08 -12.66
N MET A 35 10.31 -3.22 -13.27
CA MET A 35 10.02 -3.28 -14.69
C MET A 35 11.03 -2.49 -15.53
N HIS A 36 11.76 -1.55 -14.93
CA HIS A 36 12.71 -0.65 -15.58
C HIS A 36 12.13 0.05 -16.82
N ALA A 37 10.83 0.35 -16.80
CA ALA A 37 10.03 0.84 -17.92
C ALA A 37 10.21 0.05 -19.23
N ASN A 38 10.57 -1.23 -19.12
CA ASN A 38 10.90 -2.09 -20.25
C ASN A 38 9.66 -2.83 -20.76
N ALA A 39 9.05 -2.28 -21.80
CA ALA A 39 7.83 -2.84 -22.39
C ALA A 39 8.01 -4.24 -22.98
N ALA A 40 9.22 -4.60 -23.44
CA ALA A 40 9.52 -5.96 -23.88
C ALA A 40 9.49 -6.95 -22.68
N LYS A 41 10.02 -6.55 -21.52
CA LYS A 41 9.94 -7.33 -20.28
C LYS A 41 8.48 -7.53 -19.85
N LEU A 42 7.64 -6.49 -19.95
CA LEU A 42 6.23 -6.60 -19.61
C LEU A 42 5.50 -7.57 -20.55
N LEU A 43 5.71 -7.42 -21.86
CA LEU A 43 5.11 -8.31 -22.86
C LEU A 43 5.58 -9.76 -22.66
N PHE A 44 6.89 -9.98 -22.47
CA PHE A 44 7.48 -11.28 -22.16
C PHE A 44 6.78 -11.92 -20.96
N ALA A 45 6.70 -11.21 -19.84
CA ALA A 45 6.10 -11.72 -18.61
C ALA A 45 4.62 -12.07 -18.79
N CYS A 46 3.86 -11.20 -19.45
CA CYS A 46 2.44 -11.44 -19.72
C CYS A 46 2.22 -12.64 -20.65
N CYS A 47 3.10 -12.87 -21.64
CA CYS A 47 3.03 -14.05 -22.51
C CYS A 47 3.39 -15.31 -21.72
N LYS A 48 4.55 -15.31 -21.06
CA LYS A 48 5.07 -16.47 -20.31
C LYS A 48 4.08 -16.93 -19.24
N HIS A 49 3.50 -15.99 -18.48
CA HIS A 49 2.54 -16.31 -17.42
C HIS A 49 1.10 -16.42 -17.92
N GLY A 50 0.85 -16.40 -19.24
CA GLY A 50 -0.47 -16.62 -19.82
C GLY A 50 -1.52 -15.59 -19.40
N PHE A 51 -1.12 -14.32 -19.26
CA PHE A 51 -2.04 -13.19 -19.25
C PHE A 51 -2.44 -12.80 -20.68
N ILE A 52 -1.47 -12.81 -21.59
CA ILE A 52 -1.61 -12.37 -22.98
C ILE A 52 -1.32 -13.52 -23.95
N ASP A 53 -2.15 -13.64 -24.98
CA ASP A 53 -1.94 -14.44 -26.17
C ASP A 53 -1.61 -13.52 -27.36
N ILE A 54 -0.40 -13.67 -27.90
CA ILE A 54 0.14 -12.93 -29.04
C ILE A 54 0.88 -13.92 -29.95
N THR A 55 0.85 -13.66 -31.26
CA THR A 55 1.62 -14.49 -32.21
C THR A 55 3.11 -14.21 -32.08
N GLN A 56 3.94 -15.22 -32.41
CA GLN A 56 5.40 -15.05 -32.43
C GLN A 56 5.83 -13.96 -33.43
N ASP A 57 5.15 -13.84 -34.57
CA ASP A 57 5.44 -12.81 -35.57
C ASP A 57 5.16 -11.40 -35.03
N ASP A 58 4.02 -11.21 -34.37
CA ASP A 58 3.68 -9.92 -33.74
C ASP A 58 4.63 -9.58 -32.59
N TYR A 59 5.04 -10.57 -31.79
CA TYR A 59 6.06 -10.39 -30.76
C TYR A 59 7.38 -9.91 -31.37
N ASN A 60 7.86 -10.60 -32.40
CA ASN A 60 9.10 -10.24 -33.09
C ASN A 60 9.03 -8.84 -33.73
N GLN A 61 7.87 -8.47 -34.29
CA GLN A 61 7.64 -7.12 -34.81
C GLN A 61 7.63 -6.07 -33.70
N PHE A 62 7.01 -6.36 -32.56
CA PHE A 62 7.05 -5.48 -31.39
C PHE A 62 8.49 -5.26 -30.92
N ILE A 63 9.31 -6.30 -30.80
CA ILE A 63 10.72 -6.19 -30.40
C ILE A 63 11.52 -5.32 -31.40
N LYS A 64 11.27 -5.46 -32.71
CA LYS A 64 11.89 -4.60 -33.73
C LYS A 64 11.53 -3.13 -33.52
N LEU A 65 10.26 -2.82 -33.23
CA LEU A 65 9.81 -1.46 -32.94
C LEU A 65 10.41 -0.94 -31.62
N TYR A 66 10.45 -1.78 -30.58
CA TYR A 66 11.03 -1.46 -29.28
C TYR A 66 12.48 -0.98 -29.39
N HIS A 67 13.26 -1.55 -30.33
CA HIS A 67 14.66 -1.20 -30.52
C HIS A 67 14.93 0.05 -31.36
N LYS A 68 13.92 0.65 -31.98
CA LYS A 68 14.10 1.85 -32.80
C LYS A 68 14.42 3.06 -31.91
N GLU A 69 15.51 3.76 -32.21
CA GLU A 69 15.90 4.98 -31.49
C GLU A 69 14.95 6.16 -31.77
N THR A 70 14.28 6.13 -32.94
CA THR A 70 13.27 7.10 -33.35
C THR A 70 12.11 6.37 -34.02
N LEU A 71 10.89 6.74 -33.63
CA LEU A 71 9.64 6.21 -34.18
C LEU A 71 9.03 7.22 -35.15
N THR A 72 8.44 6.70 -36.23
CA THR A 72 7.67 7.42 -37.24
C THR A 72 6.16 7.20 -37.04
N ALA A 73 5.32 7.90 -37.80
CA ALA A 73 3.87 7.65 -37.79
C ALA A 73 3.50 6.22 -38.20
N GLU A 74 4.19 5.65 -39.20
CA GLU A 74 3.95 4.26 -39.63
C GLU A 74 4.39 3.26 -38.55
N ASP A 75 5.44 3.58 -37.78
CA ASP A 75 5.86 2.75 -36.65
C ASP A 75 4.81 2.73 -35.53
N ILE A 76 4.26 3.89 -35.19
CA ILE A 76 3.19 3.99 -34.18
C ILE A 76 1.91 3.31 -34.66
N LYS A 77 1.58 3.42 -35.94
CA LYS A 77 0.46 2.69 -36.55
C LYS A 77 0.68 1.17 -36.47
N SER A 78 1.85 0.69 -36.90
CA SER A 78 2.22 -0.73 -36.83
C SER A 78 2.17 -1.26 -35.39
N PHE A 79 2.68 -0.47 -34.44
CA PHE A 79 2.59 -0.77 -33.02
C PHE A 79 1.14 -0.90 -32.55
N LYS A 80 0.26 0.05 -32.89
CA LYS A 80 -1.17 0.01 -32.53
C LYS A 80 -1.87 -1.21 -33.13
N GLU A 81 -1.52 -1.60 -34.35
CA GLU A 81 -2.06 -2.79 -35.01
C GLU A 81 -1.64 -4.09 -34.30
N ILE A 82 -0.38 -4.17 -33.83
CA ILE A 82 0.07 -5.30 -32.98
C ILE A 82 -0.74 -5.35 -31.70
N ILE A 83 -0.86 -4.21 -30.99
CA ILE A 83 -1.63 -4.12 -29.73
C ILE A 83 -3.08 -4.55 -29.93
N ALA A 84 -3.72 -4.16 -31.03
CA ALA A 84 -5.11 -4.53 -31.35
C ALA A 84 -5.32 -6.03 -31.62
N ARG A 85 -4.26 -6.77 -31.99
CA ARG A 85 -4.30 -8.22 -32.20
C ARG A 85 -4.04 -9.04 -30.94
N ILE A 86 -3.52 -8.41 -29.89
CA ILE A 86 -3.29 -9.08 -28.61
C ILE A 86 -4.63 -9.53 -28.02
N LYS A 87 -4.69 -10.79 -27.59
CA LYS A 87 -5.82 -11.34 -26.83
C LYS A 87 -5.40 -11.58 -25.38
N VAL A 88 -6.37 -11.56 -24.48
CA VAL A 88 -6.17 -11.93 -23.08
C VAL A 88 -6.76 -13.32 -22.84
N PHE A 89 -6.01 -14.18 -22.16
CA PHE A 89 -6.50 -15.50 -21.79
C PHE A 89 -7.69 -15.38 -20.82
N PRO A 90 -8.78 -16.15 -21.00
CA PRO A 90 -9.93 -16.07 -20.10
C PRO A 90 -9.59 -16.25 -18.62
N GLU A 91 -8.68 -17.16 -18.30
CA GLU A 91 -8.27 -17.47 -16.92
C GLU A 91 -7.45 -16.35 -16.27
N ALA A 92 -6.89 -15.43 -17.07
CA ALA A 92 -6.13 -14.28 -16.57
C ALA A 92 -7.00 -13.30 -15.78
N LYS A 93 -8.32 -13.28 -16.04
CA LYS A 93 -9.28 -12.42 -15.34
C LYS A 93 -9.49 -12.80 -13.87
N GLU A 94 -9.13 -14.03 -13.52
CA GLU A 94 -9.23 -14.56 -12.16
C GLU A 94 -7.87 -14.55 -11.43
N SER A 95 -6.83 -14.00 -12.08
CA SER A 95 -5.47 -13.94 -11.55
C SER A 95 -5.02 -12.50 -11.37
N LEU A 96 -4.42 -12.21 -10.23
CA LEU A 96 -3.87 -10.88 -9.98
C LEU A 96 -2.48 -10.76 -10.58
N LEU A 97 -2.28 -9.76 -11.44
CA LEU A 97 -0.97 -9.28 -11.85
C LEU A 97 -0.53 -8.14 -10.93
N ARG A 98 0.56 -8.35 -10.18
CA ARG A 98 1.15 -7.31 -9.34
C ARG A 98 2.49 -6.85 -9.92
N LEU A 99 2.62 -5.55 -10.11
CA LEU A 99 3.82 -4.89 -10.60
C LEU A 99 4.45 -4.12 -9.44
N ILE A 100 5.65 -4.52 -9.02
CA ILE A 100 6.31 -3.98 -7.82
C ILE A 100 6.81 -2.54 -7.98
N GLY A 101 6.92 -2.05 -9.21
CA GLY A 101 7.24 -0.66 -9.48
C GLY A 101 8.22 -0.52 -10.65
N ASP A 102 8.74 0.69 -10.80
CA ASP A 102 9.62 1.11 -11.90
C ASP A 102 8.98 0.80 -13.25
N LEU A 103 7.66 1.02 -13.31
CA LEU A 103 6.82 0.71 -14.45
C LEU A 103 6.95 1.78 -15.54
N LEU A 104 7.10 3.05 -15.15
CA LEU A 104 7.21 4.21 -16.03
C LEU A 104 8.44 5.06 -15.64
N THR A 105 8.87 5.95 -16.54
CA THR A 105 9.97 6.92 -16.29
C THR A 105 11.27 6.27 -15.84
N ASP A 106 11.68 5.19 -16.52
CA ASP A 106 12.95 4.51 -16.27
C ASP A 106 13.79 4.39 -17.57
N ARG A 107 14.76 3.48 -17.59
CA ARG A 107 15.78 3.28 -18.64
C ARG A 107 15.22 2.60 -19.90
N GLY A 108 13.98 2.13 -19.86
CA GLY A 108 13.27 1.56 -20.99
C GLY A 108 13.13 2.52 -22.18
N GLN A 109 12.55 2.00 -23.28
CA GLN A 109 12.59 2.74 -24.55
C GLN A 109 11.48 3.77 -24.71
N ASN A 110 10.27 3.51 -24.19
CA ASN A 110 9.16 4.46 -24.29
C ASN A 110 8.02 4.07 -23.35
N ASP A 111 7.57 5.00 -22.50
CA ASP A 111 6.45 4.77 -21.57
C ASP A 111 5.11 4.50 -22.31
N TYR A 112 4.96 4.99 -23.54
CA TYR A 112 3.75 4.75 -24.34
C TYR A 112 3.48 3.25 -24.56
N PHE A 113 4.53 2.45 -24.73
CA PHE A 113 4.39 1.01 -24.95
C PHE A 113 3.89 0.29 -23.71
N ILE A 114 4.37 0.66 -22.52
CA ILE A 114 3.88 0.15 -21.23
C ILE A 114 2.40 0.49 -21.08
N LEU A 115 2.02 1.76 -21.26
CA LEU A 115 0.65 2.24 -21.07
C LEU A 115 -0.35 1.50 -21.97
N LYS A 116 0.03 1.20 -23.22
CA LYS A 116 -0.83 0.47 -24.17
C LYS A 116 -0.93 -1.02 -23.85
N LEU A 117 0.12 -1.66 -23.33
CA LEU A 117 0.04 -3.04 -22.83
C LEU A 117 -0.86 -3.13 -21.59
N LEU A 118 -0.76 -2.16 -20.68
CA LEU A 118 -1.65 -2.07 -19.52
C LEU A 118 -3.11 -1.85 -19.92
N GLU A 119 -3.36 -1.01 -20.93
CA GLU A 119 -4.70 -0.81 -21.46
C GLU A 119 -5.32 -2.12 -21.94
N VAL A 120 -4.57 -2.96 -22.67
CA VAL A 120 -5.05 -4.29 -23.10
C VAL A 120 -5.47 -5.14 -21.92
N LEU A 121 -4.66 -5.19 -20.86
CA LEU A 121 -4.97 -5.98 -19.65
C LEU A 121 -6.23 -5.45 -18.94
N VAL A 122 -6.30 -4.14 -18.72
CA VAL A 122 -7.40 -3.48 -18.00
C VAL A 122 -8.71 -3.56 -18.79
N ASP A 123 -8.70 -3.30 -20.09
CA ASP A 123 -9.90 -3.38 -20.95
C ASP A 123 -10.49 -4.78 -21.02
N ASN A 124 -9.65 -5.80 -20.83
CA ASN A 124 -10.08 -7.19 -20.80
C ASN A 124 -10.41 -7.71 -19.39
N GLY A 125 -10.36 -6.85 -18.38
CA GLY A 125 -10.74 -7.16 -17.01
C GLY A 125 -9.72 -7.97 -16.21
N VAL A 126 -8.44 -7.93 -16.59
CA VAL A 126 -7.36 -8.51 -15.78
C VAL A 126 -7.21 -7.68 -14.50
N PRO A 127 -7.25 -8.28 -13.29
CA PRO A 127 -6.92 -7.61 -12.06
C PRO A 127 -5.44 -7.20 -12.07
N VAL A 128 -5.16 -5.90 -11.92
CA VAL A 128 -3.80 -5.35 -11.87
C VAL A 128 -3.62 -4.54 -10.61
N GLU A 129 -2.47 -4.72 -9.95
CA GLU A 129 -1.98 -3.83 -8.89
C GLU A 129 -0.62 -3.27 -9.27
N ILE A 130 -0.45 -1.96 -9.11
CA ILE A 130 0.80 -1.24 -9.35
C ILE A 130 1.24 -0.64 -8.02
N LEU A 131 2.39 -1.06 -7.51
CA LEU A 131 2.98 -0.42 -6.34
C LEU A 131 3.73 0.83 -6.79
N ILE A 132 3.50 1.94 -6.09
CA ILE A 132 4.19 3.20 -6.38
C ILE A 132 5.71 3.03 -6.20
N SER A 133 6.47 3.51 -7.17
CA SER A 133 7.93 3.58 -7.13
C SER A 133 8.46 5.00 -7.22
N ASN A 134 9.77 5.17 -7.06
CA ASN A 134 10.42 6.46 -7.24
C ASN A 134 10.39 6.93 -8.71
N HIS A 135 10.49 6.01 -9.67
CA HIS A 135 10.37 6.32 -11.08
C HIS A 135 8.92 6.66 -11.46
N ASP A 136 7.94 5.87 -11.00
CA ASP A 136 6.52 6.15 -11.24
C ASP A 136 6.08 7.50 -10.65
N ALA A 137 6.66 7.89 -9.50
CA ALA A 137 6.42 9.19 -8.89
C ALA A 137 6.83 10.37 -9.79
N GLU A 138 7.90 10.25 -10.58
CA GLU A 138 8.29 11.30 -11.54
C GLU A 138 7.28 11.46 -12.66
N PHE A 139 6.78 10.34 -13.20
CA PHE A 139 5.72 10.36 -14.22
C PHE A 139 4.49 11.10 -13.71
N ILE A 140 4.05 10.75 -12.50
CA ILE A 140 2.87 11.33 -11.86
C ILE A 140 3.10 12.81 -11.57
N ARG A 141 4.26 13.20 -11.04
CA ARG A 141 4.61 14.60 -10.79
C ARG A 141 4.53 15.44 -12.07
N CYS A 142 5.04 14.92 -13.20
CA CYS A 142 4.92 15.60 -14.49
C CYS A 142 3.47 15.84 -14.91
N LEU A 143 2.57 14.91 -14.63
CA LEU A 143 1.14 15.08 -14.87
C LEU A 143 0.50 16.10 -13.92
N GLU A 144 0.71 15.94 -12.62
CA GLU A 144 0.12 16.80 -11.57
C GLU A 144 0.54 18.26 -11.70
N GLN A 145 1.79 18.50 -12.11
CA GLN A 145 2.36 19.86 -12.26
C GLN A 145 2.24 20.42 -13.69
N GLY A 146 1.61 19.68 -14.63
CA GLY A 146 1.48 20.12 -16.02
C GLY A 146 2.80 20.23 -16.78
N LEU A 147 3.84 19.50 -16.34
CA LEU A 147 5.17 19.53 -16.95
C LEU A 147 5.29 18.57 -18.13
N GLY A 148 6.28 18.84 -18.98
CA GLY A 148 6.75 17.85 -19.96
C GLY A 148 7.39 16.64 -19.26
N PHE A 149 7.27 15.46 -19.88
CA PHE A 149 7.87 14.22 -19.36
C PHE A 149 9.41 14.20 -19.50
N ASP A 150 10.01 15.23 -20.10
CA ASP A 150 11.45 15.48 -20.12
C ASP A 150 11.94 16.30 -18.90
N LYS A 151 11.03 16.74 -18.01
CA LYS A 151 11.31 17.57 -16.82
C LYS A 151 11.39 16.77 -15.52
N ILE A 152 11.86 15.53 -15.62
CA ILE A 152 12.08 14.62 -14.48
C ILE A 152 13.25 15.11 -13.61
N ILE A 153 13.22 14.81 -12.31
CA ILE A 153 14.31 15.15 -11.37
C ILE A 153 15.47 14.16 -11.51
N LEU A 154 15.14 12.91 -11.82
CA LEU A 154 16.12 11.86 -12.06
C LEU A 154 17.05 12.23 -13.21
N GLU A 155 18.26 11.67 -13.19
CA GLU A 155 19.18 11.78 -14.32
C GLU A 155 18.48 11.27 -15.59
N LYS A 156 18.63 11.99 -16.72
CA LYS A 156 17.91 11.66 -17.97
C LYS A 156 18.13 10.22 -18.43
N SER A 157 19.32 9.66 -18.19
CA SER A 157 19.63 8.27 -18.51
C SER A 157 18.77 7.27 -17.72
N GLN A 158 18.35 7.66 -16.51
CA GLN A 158 17.49 6.89 -15.61
C GLN A 158 16.00 7.13 -15.82
N GLY A 159 15.59 8.02 -16.73
CA GLY A 159 14.18 8.20 -17.12
C GLY A 159 14.01 8.35 -18.63
N LYS A 160 14.82 7.59 -19.38
CA LYS A 160 14.84 7.60 -20.86
C LYS A 160 13.44 7.39 -21.44
N SER A 161 12.64 6.48 -20.87
CA SER A 161 11.34 6.11 -21.40
C SER A 161 10.34 7.27 -21.40
N ALA A 162 10.38 8.13 -20.38
CA ALA A 162 9.57 9.34 -20.27
C ALA A 162 10.03 10.43 -21.24
N VAL A 163 11.35 10.61 -21.39
CA VAL A 163 11.90 11.53 -22.40
C VAL A 163 11.46 11.11 -23.80
N LYS A 164 11.50 9.81 -24.10
CA LYS A 164 11.05 9.26 -25.38
C LYS A 164 9.54 9.37 -25.60
N LEU A 165 8.74 9.28 -24.54
CA LEU A 165 7.32 9.62 -24.61
C LEU A 165 7.12 11.10 -24.97
N GLN A 166 7.87 12.00 -24.34
CA GLN A 166 7.80 13.43 -24.64
C GLN A 166 8.16 13.74 -26.10
N GLU A 167 9.13 13.04 -26.68
CA GLU A 167 9.47 13.15 -28.11
C GLU A 167 8.29 12.76 -29.02
N LEU A 168 7.52 11.72 -28.68
CA LEU A 168 6.33 11.33 -29.47
C LEU A 168 5.27 12.43 -29.44
N ILE A 169 5.06 13.05 -28.27
CA ILE A 169 4.11 14.16 -28.11
C ILE A 169 4.54 15.36 -28.95
N GLN A 170 5.83 15.73 -28.88
CA GLN A 170 6.36 16.88 -29.65
C GLN A 170 6.28 16.67 -31.16
N LYS A 171 6.39 15.42 -31.63
CA LYS A 171 6.25 15.06 -33.05
C LYS A 171 4.79 14.92 -33.50
N GLY A 172 3.81 15.08 -32.59
CA GLY A 172 2.40 14.88 -32.90
C GLY A 172 2.02 13.43 -33.21
N LEU A 173 2.84 12.46 -32.78
CA LEU A 173 2.58 11.03 -33.02
C LEU A 173 1.60 10.44 -32.01
N VAL A 174 1.55 11.03 -30.81
CA VAL A 174 0.57 10.77 -29.75
C VAL A 174 0.22 12.11 -29.09
N THR A 175 -0.94 12.21 -28.45
CA THR A 175 -1.34 13.46 -27.76
C THR A 175 -1.17 13.36 -26.26
N ARG A 176 -1.03 14.49 -25.56
CA ARG A 176 -0.95 14.50 -24.09
C ARG A 176 -2.26 14.01 -23.48
N GLU A 177 -3.39 14.31 -24.12
CA GLU A 177 -4.73 13.90 -23.72
C GLU A 177 -4.88 12.37 -23.77
N GLU A 178 -4.30 11.72 -24.79
CA GLU A 178 -4.23 10.26 -24.85
C GLU A 178 -3.47 9.69 -23.64
N ILE A 179 -2.34 10.29 -23.28
CA ILE A 179 -1.54 9.85 -22.12
C ILE A 179 -2.29 10.07 -20.80
N ILE A 180 -2.95 11.22 -20.63
CA ILE A 180 -3.78 11.50 -19.45
C ILE A 180 -4.93 10.50 -19.36
N SER A 181 -5.56 10.15 -20.48
CA SER A 181 -6.62 9.13 -20.54
C SER A 181 -6.10 7.76 -20.10
N LEU A 182 -4.96 7.33 -20.66
CA LEU A 182 -4.31 6.05 -20.30
C LEU A 182 -3.91 6.03 -18.81
N TYR A 183 -3.35 7.12 -18.29
CA TYR A 183 -3.02 7.24 -16.86
C TYR A 183 -4.27 7.09 -15.98
N ASN A 184 -5.32 7.87 -16.26
CA ASN A 184 -6.56 7.85 -15.46
C ASN A 184 -7.28 6.50 -15.51
N LYS A 185 -7.15 5.78 -16.63
CA LYS A 185 -7.78 4.48 -16.84
C LYS A 185 -6.97 3.33 -16.27
N CYS A 186 -5.65 3.30 -16.51
CA CYS A 186 -4.83 2.12 -16.31
C CYS A 186 -3.95 2.21 -15.07
N ILE A 187 -3.45 3.40 -14.72
CA ILE A 187 -2.50 3.58 -13.61
C ILE A 187 -3.25 4.00 -12.35
N LYS A 188 -3.95 5.13 -12.43
CA LYS A 188 -4.60 5.80 -11.30
C LYS A 188 -5.49 4.87 -10.45
N PRO A 189 -6.34 3.99 -11.03
CA PRO A 189 -7.21 3.11 -10.25
C PRO A 189 -6.48 1.90 -9.63
N ASN A 190 -5.34 1.52 -10.22
CA ASN A 190 -4.59 0.32 -9.86
C ASN A 190 -3.37 0.62 -8.97
N LEU A 191 -3.08 1.91 -8.73
CA LEU A 191 -1.96 2.37 -7.93
C LEU A 191 -2.19 2.14 -6.42
N LYS A 192 -1.18 1.62 -5.73
CA LYS A 192 -1.18 1.34 -4.29
C LYS A 192 0.12 1.83 -3.66
N ALA A 193 0.06 2.23 -2.39
CA ALA A 193 1.27 2.44 -1.59
C ALA A 193 1.88 1.09 -1.20
N LEU A 194 1.03 0.19 -0.71
CA LEU A 194 1.38 -1.15 -0.27
C LEU A 194 0.34 -2.12 -0.81
N SER A 195 0.74 -3.37 -1.01
CA SER A 195 -0.24 -4.45 -1.17
C SER A 195 0.00 -5.53 -0.12
N TYR A 196 -0.98 -6.41 0.04
CA TYR A 196 -0.84 -7.58 0.88
C TYR A 196 -1.68 -8.74 0.36
N SER A 197 -1.37 -9.92 0.89
CA SER A 197 -2.15 -11.13 0.68
C SER A 197 -2.06 -12.03 1.90
N PHE A 198 -3.02 -12.93 2.01
CA PHE A 198 -3.02 -13.99 3.00
C PHE A 198 -2.87 -15.34 2.34
N ASN A 199 -2.14 -16.24 2.99
CA ASN A 199 -2.19 -17.65 2.63
C ASN A 199 -3.61 -18.23 2.78
N ASP A 200 -3.84 -19.43 2.26
CA ASP A 200 -5.14 -20.11 2.30
C ASP A 200 -5.76 -20.17 3.72
N ASN A 201 -4.93 -20.29 4.77
CA ASN A 201 -5.36 -20.38 6.17
C ASN A 201 -5.54 -19.02 6.86
N GLN A 202 -5.18 -17.91 6.20
CA GLN A 202 -5.23 -16.55 6.73
C GLN A 202 -4.43 -16.30 8.02
N ASP A 203 -3.43 -17.15 8.30
CA ASP A 203 -2.55 -17.05 9.45
C ASP A 203 -1.17 -16.47 9.11
N LYS A 204 -0.85 -16.35 7.82
CA LYS A 204 0.37 -15.70 7.32
C LYS A 204 0.04 -14.56 6.37
N LEU A 205 0.60 -13.40 6.68
CA LEU A 205 0.52 -12.19 5.87
C LEU A 205 1.76 -12.10 4.99
N THR A 206 1.55 -11.70 3.74
CA THR A 206 2.60 -11.25 2.83
C THR A 206 2.37 -9.78 2.52
N ILE A 207 3.40 -8.96 2.68
CA ILE A 207 3.37 -7.53 2.41
C ILE A 207 4.22 -7.27 1.17
N TYR A 208 3.69 -6.48 0.24
CA TYR A 208 4.36 -6.09 -0.99
C TYR A 208 4.60 -4.58 -0.99
N SER A 209 5.81 -4.17 -1.31
CA SER A 209 6.22 -2.77 -1.44
C SER A 209 7.21 -2.62 -2.61
N HIS A 210 7.42 -1.40 -3.09
CA HIS A 210 8.48 -1.15 -4.06
C HIS A 210 9.87 -1.28 -3.41
N GLY A 211 10.20 -0.39 -2.48
CA GLY A 211 11.43 -0.50 -1.69
C GLY A 211 11.29 -1.44 -0.49
N PRO A 212 12.41 -1.95 0.07
CA PRO A 212 12.41 -2.70 1.33
C PRO A 212 11.87 -1.85 2.50
N ILE A 213 10.93 -2.42 3.25
CA ILE A 213 10.34 -1.81 4.45
C ILE A 213 10.22 -2.79 5.62
N GLY A 214 9.99 -2.27 6.83
CA GLY A 214 9.58 -3.04 8.00
C GLY A 214 8.26 -2.53 8.58
N LEU A 215 7.78 -3.13 9.67
CA LEU A 215 6.49 -2.75 10.28
C LEU A 215 6.44 -1.29 10.76
N LYS A 216 7.56 -0.76 11.26
CA LYS A 216 7.66 0.65 11.67
C LYS A 216 7.34 1.62 10.52
N ASN A 217 7.72 1.30 9.29
CA ASN A 217 7.37 2.13 8.14
C ASN A 217 5.84 2.21 7.95
N ILE A 218 5.13 1.12 8.17
CA ILE A 218 3.66 1.06 8.09
C ILE A 218 3.03 1.93 9.19
N GLU A 219 3.56 1.85 10.41
CA GLU A 219 3.17 2.72 11.51
C GLU A 219 3.39 4.21 11.18
N TYR A 220 4.56 4.57 10.64
CA TYR A 220 4.87 5.96 10.26
C TYR A 220 3.99 6.46 9.10
N MET A 221 3.71 5.62 8.10
CA MET A 221 2.75 5.95 7.04
C MET A 221 1.34 6.19 7.59
N ALA A 222 0.88 5.32 8.49
CA ALA A 222 -0.41 5.46 9.15
C ALA A 222 -0.50 6.79 9.93
N LYS A 223 0.53 7.09 10.73
CA LYS A 223 0.68 8.36 11.46
C LYS A 223 0.65 9.56 10.52
N ARG A 224 1.39 9.53 9.40
CA ARG A 224 1.45 10.62 8.42
C ARG A 224 0.11 10.92 7.76
N LEU A 225 -0.70 9.89 7.54
CA LEU A 225 -2.04 10.00 6.95
C LEU A 225 -3.15 10.23 7.99
N GLY A 226 -2.83 10.25 9.28
CA GLY A 226 -3.81 10.40 10.36
C GLY A 226 -4.73 9.18 10.52
N VAL A 227 -4.31 7.99 10.09
CA VAL A 227 -5.05 6.73 10.28
C VAL A 227 -4.43 5.89 11.40
N PRO A 228 -5.22 5.10 12.15
CA PRO A 228 -4.69 4.35 13.28
C PRO A 228 -3.83 3.15 12.85
N TYR A 229 -2.66 3.01 13.47
CA TYR A 229 -1.91 1.75 13.47
C TYR A 229 -2.55 0.79 14.47
N LEU A 230 -3.02 -0.37 14.01
CA LEU A 230 -3.87 -1.25 14.82
C LEU A 230 -3.05 -2.28 15.63
N GLY A 231 -1.77 -2.46 15.31
CA GLY A 231 -0.81 -3.36 15.96
C GLY A 231 -0.18 -4.36 15.00
N ASP A 232 0.63 -5.28 15.56
CA ASP A 232 1.55 -6.13 14.79
C ASP A 232 0.96 -7.49 14.38
N GLU A 233 -0.32 -7.74 14.68
CA GLU A 233 -0.99 -8.98 14.26
C GLU A 233 -1.30 -8.94 12.76
N PRO A 234 -1.12 -10.03 11.99
CA PRO A 234 -1.33 -10.08 10.54
C PRO A 234 -2.60 -9.39 10.04
N ILE A 235 -3.74 -9.67 10.67
CA ILE A 235 -5.03 -9.09 10.29
C ILE A 235 -5.16 -7.60 10.65
N LEU A 236 -4.50 -7.15 11.71
CA LEU A 236 -4.51 -5.75 12.11
C LEU A 236 -3.61 -4.93 11.19
N ILE A 237 -2.47 -5.48 10.78
CA ILE A 237 -1.59 -4.88 9.78
C ILE A 237 -2.32 -4.73 8.45
N ALA A 238 -2.97 -5.78 7.95
CA ALA A 238 -3.75 -5.75 6.71
C ALA A 238 -4.81 -4.62 6.72
N LYS A 239 -5.53 -4.46 7.82
CA LYS A 239 -6.50 -3.36 8.00
C LYS A 239 -5.85 -1.98 8.04
N THR A 240 -4.67 -1.86 8.65
CA THR A 240 -3.91 -0.61 8.58
C THR A 240 -3.46 -0.32 7.15
N ILE A 241 -3.04 -1.33 6.38
CA ILE A 241 -2.70 -1.18 4.96
C ILE A 241 -3.92 -0.75 4.13
N ASP A 242 -5.10 -1.34 4.37
CA ASP A 242 -6.35 -0.91 3.71
C ASP A 242 -6.63 0.58 3.97
N ALA A 243 -6.54 1.03 5.23
CA ALA A 243 -6.76 2.42 5.62
C ALA A 243 -5.70 3.38 5.01
N ILE A 244 -4.43 2.95 4.95
CA ILE A 244 -3.36 3.68 4.26
C ILE A 244 -3.70 3.82 2.78
N ASN A 245 -4.08 2.73 2.11
CA ASN A 245 -4.39 2.75 0.68
C ASN A 245 -5.65 3.55 0.34
N GLU A 246 -6.65 3.56 1.22
CA GLU A 246 -7.83 4.43 1.09
C GLU A 246 -7.39 5.90 1.05
N LYS A 247 -6.65 6.36 2.06
CA LYS A 247 -6.12 7.73 2.09
C LYS A 247 -5.15 8.02 0.95
N PHE A 248 -4.25 7.10 0.63
CA PHE A 248 -3.37 7.21 -0.53
C PHE A 248 -4.17 7.41 -1.83
N SER A 249 -5.25 6.65 -2.03
CA SER A 249 -6.11 6.79 -3.20
C SER A 249 -6.83 8.14 -3.28
N GLU A 250 -7.13 8.78 -2.13
CA GLU A 250 -7.64 10.14 -2.10
C GLU A 250 -6.62 11.12 -2.69
N TYR A 251 -5.34 11.06 -2.27
CA TYR A 251 -4.26 11.90 -2.83
C TYR A 251 -4.07 11.67 -4.32
N VAL A 252 -4.09 10.41 -4.75
CA VAL A 252 -4.03 10.02 -6.17
C VAL A 252 -5.22 10.62 -6.93
N SER A 253 -6.43 10.49 -6.40
CA SER A 253 -7.66 11.03 -7.02
C SER A 253 -7.60 12.55 -7.22
N GLN A 254 -7.02 13.25 -6.25
CA GLN A 254 -6.89 14.70 -6.20
C GLN A 254 -5.68 15.24 -6.98
N ASN A 255 -4.87 14.39 -7.60
CA ASN A 255 -3.63 14.77 -8.29
C ASN A 255 -2.66 15.50 -7.34
N LYS A 256 -2.51 14.96 -6.11
CA LYS A 256 -1.64 15.49 -5.04
C LYS A 256 -0.65 14.46 -4.52
N LEU A 257 -0.39 13.39 -5.26
CA LEU A 257 0.50 12.34 -4.81
C LEU A 257 1.92 12.87 -4.57
N SER A 258 2.41 13.77 -5.42
CA SER A 258 3.72 14.40 -5.25
C SER A 258 3.87 15.14 -3.91
N GLU A 259 2.79 15.74 -3.39
CA GLU A 259 2.76 16.37 -2.05
C GLU A 259 2.87 15.33 -0.92
N LEU A 260 2.22 14.16 -1.08
CA LEU A 260 2.25 13.09 -0.08
C LEU A 260 3.63 12.41 0.00
N LEU A 261 4.24 12.16 -1.16
CA LEU A 261 5.55 11.51 -1.25
C LEU A 261 6.65 12.38 -0.66
N ASP A 262 6.51 13.71 -0.79
CA ASP A 262 7.35 14.71 -0.14
C ASP A 262 8.86 14.61 -0.47
N VAL A 263 9.17 14.10 -1.67
CA VAL A 263 10.55 13.80 -2.12
C VAL A 263 11.43 15.05 -2.15
N HIS A 264 10.84 16.22 -2.43
CA HIS A 264 11.56 17.50 -2.51
C HIS A 264 12.17 17.98 -1.19
N HIS A 265 11.64 17.52 -0.05
CA HIS A 265 12.18 17.87 1.26
C HIS A 265 13.15 16.82 1.81
N VAL A 266 13.32 15.70 1.10
CA VAL A 266 14.32 14.68 1.44
C VAL A 266 15.71 15.21 1.07
N PRO A 267 16.72 15.09 1.95
CA PRO A 267 18.09 15.47 1.63
C PRO A 267 18.58 14.77 0.35
N GLN A 268 19.19 15.52 -0.56
CA GLN A 268 19.65 14.99 -1.86
C GLN A 268 20.64 13.82 -1.71
N ASP A 269 21.51 13.85 -0.69
CA ASP A 269 22.41 12.74 -0.41
C ASP A 269 21.67 11.46 -0.04
N ALA A 270 20.50 11.55 0.59
CA ALA A 270 19.67 10.39 0.89
C ALA A 270 18.98 9.83 -0.36
N ILE A 271 18.48 10.69 -1.25
CA ILE A 271 17.96 10.29 -2.58
C ILE A 271 19.04 9.63 -3.43
N ASN A 272 20.28 10.12 -3.34
CA ASN A 272 21.44 9.52 -4.03
C ASN A 272 21.96 8.25 -3.35
N GLY A 273 21.31 7.76 -2.29
CA GLY A 273 21.70 6.55 -1.56
C GLY A 273 22.97 6.68 -0.71
N ARG A 274 23.47 7.90 -0.49
CA ARG A 274 24.66 8.16 0.34
C ARG A 274 24.34 8.23 1.84
N GLN A 275 23.06 8.46 2.17
CA GLN A 275 22.54 8.51 3.54
C GLN A 275 21.17 7.79 3.59
N PRO A 276 20.76 7.23 4.73
CA PRO A 276 19.41 6.70 4.86
C PRO A 276 18.38 7.83 4.84
N ILE A 277 17.21 7.56 4.25
CA ILE A 277 16.05 8.43 4.39
C ILE A 277 15.47 8.20 5.80
N ASP A 278 15.09 9.27 6.50
CA ASP A 278 14.39 9.16 7.77
C ASP A 278 12.95 8.66 7.55
N PRO A 279 12.60 7.42 7.97
CA PRO A 279 11.28 6.85 7.73
C PRO A 279 10.18 7.48 8.58
N GLU A 280 10.50 8.12 9.71
CA GLU A 280 9.49 8.79 10.52
C GLU A 280 9.12 10.14 9.92
N LYS A 281 10.12 10.87 9.40
CA LYS A 281 9.92 12.17 8.76
C LYS A 281 9.36 12.04 7.33
N PHE A 282 9.86 11.09 6.55
CA PHE A 282 9.51 10.91 5.13
C PHE A 282 9.08 9.46 4.82
N PRO A 283 8.00 8.96 5.43
CA PRO A 283 7.63 7.55 5.33
C PRO A 283 7.35 7.08 3.90
N PHE A 284 6.72 7.92 3.07
CA PHE A 284 6.40 7.60 1.68
C PHE A 284 7.61 7.75 0.73
N ALA A 285 8.50 8.71 0.97
CA ALA A 285 9.76 8.75 0.24
C ALA A 285 10.62 7.53 0.59
N HIS A 286 10.69 7.15 1.87
CA HIS A 286 11.39 5.95 2.30
C HIS A 286 10.79 4.68 1.66
N LEU A 287 9.46 4.57 1.56
CA LEU A 287 8.79 3.45 0.89
C LEU A 287 9.32 3.19 -0.53
N ILE A 288 9.60 4.25 -1.29
CA ILE A 288 9.95 4.15 -2.71
C ILE A 288 11.44 4.30 -3.01
N TRP A 289 12.25 4.77 -2.05
CA TRP A 289 13.68 5.02 -2.24
C TRP A 289 14.61 4.23 -1.31
N ASN A 290 14.08 3.59 -0.27
CA ASN A 290 14.96 2.92 0.69
C ASN A 290 15.74 1.78 0.05
N ARG A 291 17.03 1.68 0.40
CA ARG A 291 17.91 0.58 0.02
C ARG A 291 18.63 -0.02 1.23
N LYS A 292 18.44 0.52 2.43
CA LYS A 292 19.08 0.03 3.65
C LYS A 292 18.13 -0.91 4.40
N THR A 293 18.61 -2.10 4.72
CA THR A 293 17.78 -3.17 5.27
C THR A 293 18.09 -3.56 6.72
N ASP A 294 19.25 -3.14 7.24
CA ASP A 294 19.79 -3.59 8.54
C ASP A 294 18.87 -3.28 9.72
N ASP A 295 18.23 -2.11 9.70
CA ASP A 295 17.42 -1.59 10.80
C ASP A 295 15.93 -1.95 10.69
N LEU A 296 15.55 -2.73 9.67
CA LEU A 296 14.14 -3.03 9.39
C LEU A 296 13.61 -4.16 10.28
N VAL A 297 12.56 -3.86 11.04
CA VAL A 297 11.85 -4.85 11.87
C VAL A 297 10.91 -5.67 10.99
N ARG A 298 11.29 -6.92 10.72
CA ARG A 298 10.56 -7.88 9.86
C ARG A 298 10.32 -9.23 10.56
N PRO A 299 9.21 -9.37 11.31
CA PRO A 299 8.92 -10.60 12.06
C PRO A 299 8.84 -11.84 11.17
N HIS A 300 9.36 -12.97 11.63
CA HIS A 300 9.46 -14.22 10.84
C HIS A 300 8.13 -14.82 10.38
N HIS A 301 7.01 -14.44 11.00
CA HIS A 301 5.67 -14.91 10.64
C HIS A 301 5.00 -14.07 9.54
N ILE A 302 5.66 -13.01 9.05
CA ILE A 302 5.19 -12.13 7.98
C ILE A 302 6.21 -12.18 6.84
N TYR A 303 5.72 -12.41 5.62
CA TYR A 303 6.54 -12.32 4.42
C TYR A 303 6.61 -10.88 3.92
N PHE A 304 7.79 -10.47 3.44
CA PHE A 304 8.02 -9.16 2.82
C PHE A 304 8.53 -9.39 1.40
N VAL A 305 7.85 -8.80 0.42
CA VAL A 305 8.20 -8.89 -1.00
C VAL A 305 8.48 -7.49 -1.50
N HIS A 306 9.65 -7.27 -2.08
CA HIS A 306 10.02 -5.95 -2.60
C HIS A 306 10.91 -6.04 -3.83
N GLY A 307 11.10 -4.90 -4.49
CA GLY A 307 12.11 -4.67 -5.52
C GLY A 307 13.21 -3.73 -5.01
N HIS A 308 13.78 -2.94 -5.92
CA HIS A 308 14.64 -1.79 -5.69
C HIS A 308 15.85 -2.00 -4.75
N HIS A 309 16.37 -3.22 -4.62
CA HIS A 309 17.53 -3.49 -3.77
C HIS A 309 18.42 -4.61 -4.33
N MET A 310 19.28 -4.27 -5.30
CA MET A 310 20.17 -5.23 -5.97
C MET A 310 21.15 -5.98 -5.05
N GLU A 311 21.39 -5.49 -3.84
CA GLU A 311 22.42 -6.03 -2.93
C GLU A 311 21.89 -7.02 -1.89
N SER A 312 20.57 -7.15 -1.72
CA SER A 312 20.02 -8.14 -0.78
C SER A 312 19.59 -9.42 -1.48
N ASP A 313 20.06 -10.56 -1.01
CA ASP A 313 19.47 -11.84 -1.37
C ASP A 313 18.09 -12.02 -0.71
N SER A 314 17.24 -12.81 -1.36
CA SER A 314 16.03 -13.33 -0.72
C SER A 314 16.43 -14.20 0.47
N TYR A 315 15.93 -13.90 1.67
CA TYR A 315 16.30 -14.60 2.89
C TYR A 315 15.12 -14.81 3.84
N ARG A 316 14.89 -16.07 4.23
CA ARG A 316 13.82 -16.51 5.14
C ARG A 316 12.43 -16.05 4.70
N ASN A 317 11.96 -14.95 5.30
CA ASN A 317 10.64 -14.36 5.08
C ASN A 317 10.71 -13.10 4.21
N VAL A 318 11.82 -12.89 3.50
CA VAL A 318 12.03 -11.75 2.58
C VAL A 318 12.27 -12.27 1.17
N PHE A 319 11.49 -11.77 0.21
CA PHE A 319 11.63 -12.04 -1.21
C PHE A 319 12.02 -10.75 -1.93
N ASN A 320 13.25 -10.71 -2.44
CA ASN A 320 13.71 -9.64 -3.31
C ASN A 320 13.51 -10.03 -4.77
N LEU A 321 12.69 -9.26 -5.49
CA LEU A 321 12.42 -9.47 -6.90
C LEU A 321 13.25 -8.56 -7.81
N ASP A 322 14.08 -7.68 -7.27
CA ASP A 322 14.99 -6.84 -8.05
C ASP A 322 15.97 -7.71 -8.86
N ASN A 323 16.29 -7.24 -10.06
CA ASN A 323 17.25 -7.83 -10.97
C ASN A 323 17.64 -6.81 -12.04
N ILE A 324 18.77 -7.05 -12.69
CA ILE A 324 19.25 -6.21 -13.79
C ILE A 324 18.53 -6.46 -15.13
N LEU A 325 17.71 -7.51 -15.24
CA LEU A 325 17.06 -7.90 -16.48
C LEU A 325 16.15 -6.78 -16.99
N GLY A 326 16.39 -6.33 -18.20
CA GLY A 326 15.68 -5.25 -18.87
C GLY A 326 16.10 -3.84 -18.45
N LYS A 327 17.04 -3.68 -17.50
CA LYS A 327 17.51 -2.36 -17.01
C LYS A 327 18.29 -1.57 -18.05
N MET A 328 18.92 -2.25 -19.01
CA MET A 328 19.61 -1.62 -20.14
C MET A 328 19.31 -2.40 -21.42
N LYS A 329 19.49 -1.77 -22.58
CA LYS A 329 19.28 -2.39 -23.91
C LYS A 329 20.10 -3.67 -24.09
N THR A 330 21.28 -3.73 -23.49
CA THR A 330 22.22 -4.87 -23.55
C THR A 330 21.94 -5.95 -22.51
N VAL A 331 21.06 -5.71 -21.54
CA VAL A 331 20.76 -6.63 -20.44
C VAL A 331 19.38 -7.23 -20.66
N HIS A 332 19.18 -7.85 -21.82
CA HIS A 332 17.92 -8.51 -22.19
C HIS A 332 17.94 -10.01 -21.91
N ASN A 333 19.13 -10.58 -21.75
CA ASN A 333 19.33 -11.92 -21.24
C ASN A 333 19.76 -11.85 -19.76
N GLY A 334 19.18 -12.67 -18.91
CA GLY A 334 19.56 -12.73 -17.50
C GLY A 334 18.50 -13.32 -16.59
N GLN A 335 18.73 -13.17 -15.29
CA GLN A 335 17.88 -13.72 -14.25
C GLN A 335 16.53 -13.00 -14.20
N TYR A 336 15.47 -13.77 -14.40
CA TYR A 336 14.08 -13.37 -14.25
C TYR A 336 13.53 -13.85 -12.92
N ASN A 337 13.18 -12.90 -12.04
CA ASN A 337 12.59 -13.18 -10.73
C ASN A 337 11.08 -12.91 -10.77
N VAL A 338 10.28 -13.93 -10.44
CA VAL A 338 8.83 -13.81 -10.29
C VAL A 338 8.39 -14.54 -9.04
N LEU A 339 7.51 -13.91 -8.27
CA LEU A 339 6.84 -14.57 -7.16
C LEU A 339 5.45 -15.01 -7.58
N TYR A 340 5.22 -16.31 -7.50
CA TYR A 340 3.92 -16.92 -7.68
C TYR A 340 3.34 -17.29 -6.32
N SER A 341 2.12 -16.85 -6.03
CA SER A 341 1.43 -17.20 -4.79
C SER A 341 -0.01 -17.63 -5.07
N LYS A 342 -0.52 -18.52 -4.21
CA LYS A 342 -1.92 -18.95 -4.21
C LYS A 342 -2.56 -18.41 -2.95
N GLU A 343 -3.14 -17.22 -3.08
CA GLU A 343 -3.46 -16.38 -1.92
C GLU A 343 -4.70 -15.53 -2.18
N VAL A 344 -5.38 -15.15 -1.10
CA VAL A 344 -6.59 -14.32 -1.15
C VAL A 344 -6.24 -12.89 -0.73
N SER A 345 -6.60 -11.92 -1.58
CA SER A 345 -6.25 -10.50 -1.41
C SER A 345 -7.40 -9.64 -0.84
N LYS A 346 -8.49 -10.25 -0.35
CA LYS A 346 -9.61 -9.51 0.24
C LYS A 346 -10.09 -10.15 1.53
N LEU A 347 -10.23 -9.32 2.57
CA LEU A 347 -10.77 -9.67 3.89
C LEU A 347 -12.26 -10.05 3.89
N ARG A 348 -12.90 -10.30 2.74
CA ARG A 348 -14.36 -10.44 2.62
C ARG A 348 -14.93 -11.58 3.46
N ASP A 349 -14.11 -12.53 3.91
CA ASP A 349 -14.52 -13.64 4.79
C ASP A 349 -14.14 -13.43 6.28
N ILE A 350 -13.47 -12.32 6.63
CA ILE A 350 -12.79 -12.12 7.92
C ILE A 350 -13.58 -11.27 8.93
N ALA A 351 -14.71 -10.67 8.53
CA ALA A 351 -15.55 -9.85 9.42
C ALA A 351 -15.91 -10.58 10.74
N THR A 352 -16.06 -11.90 10.69
CA THR A 352 -16.36 -12.75 11.85
C THR A 352 -15.16 -12.92 12.80
N GLN A 353 -13.95 -13.13 12.27
CA GLN A 353 -12.74 -13.33 13.10
C GLN A 353 -12.28 -12.02 13.76
N VAL A 354 -12.39 -10.91 13.03
CA VAL A 354 -12.03 -9.57 13.51
C VAL A 354 -12.93 -9.11 14.64
N SER A 355 -14.23 -9.37 14.56
CA SER A 355 -15.18 -9.10 15.63
C SER A 355 -14.75 -9.79 16.94
N GLY A 356 -14.26 -11.02 16.87
CA GLY A 356 -13.71 -11.75 18.01
C GLY A 356 -12.42 -11.16 18.57
N LEU A 357 -11.46 -10.81 17.70
CA LEU A 357 -10.17 -10.25 18.10
C LEU A 357 -10.31 -8.84 18.72
N ILE A 358 -11.13 -7.97 18.13
CA ILE A 358 -11.39 -6.63 18.65
C ILE A 358 -12.04 -6.73 20.04
N LYS A 359 -13.07 -7.59 20.20
CA LYS A 359 -13.69 -7.82 21.51
C LYS A 359 -12.68 -8.29 22.56
N THR A 360 -11.75 -9.16 22.17
CA THR A 360 -10.73 -9.71 23.08
C THR A 360 -9.69 -8.66 23.48
N LYS A 361 -9.19 -7.87 22.53
CA LYS A 361 -8.18 -6.83 22.78
C LYS A 361 -8.78 -5.66 23.58
N SER A 362 -9.99 -5.22 23.24
CA SER A 362 -10.75 -4.24 24.03
C SER A 362 -11.01 -4.73 25.46
N ALA A 363 -11.36 -6.00 25.66
CA ALA A 363 -11.51 -6.58 27.00
C ALA A 363 -10.18 -6.62 27.78
N SER A 364 -9.06 -6.95 27.12
CA SER A 364 -7.74 -6.94 27.78
C SER A 364 -7.27 -5.53 28.18
N LEU A 365 -7.55 -4.52 27.34
CA LEU A 365 -7.21 -3.13 27.61
C LEU A 365 -8.06 -2.59 28.75
N LEU A 366 -9.34 -2.97 28.79
CA LEU A 366 -10.25 -2.64 29.89
C LEU A 366 -9.81 -3.29 31.21
N ARG A 367 -9.34 -4.55 31.18
CA ARG A 367 -8.78 -5.21 32.38
C ARG A 367 -7.52 -4.52 32.87
N LYS A 368 -6.58 -4.19 31.97
CA LYS A 368 -5.35 -3.48 32.34
C LYS A 368 -5.61 -2.07 32.89
N SER A 369 -6.63 -1.37 32.39
CA SER A 369 -7.02 -0.06 32.95
C SER A 369 -7.70 -0.21 34.32
N GLN A 370 -8.54 -1.24 34.49
CA GLN A 370 -9.16 -1.56 35.78
C GLN A 370 -8.14 -1.99 36.85
N GLU A 371 -7.16 -2.83 36.50
CA GLU A 371 -6.05 -3.23 37.39
C GLU A 371 -5.23 -2.02 37.85
N LYS A 372 -4.85 -1.12 36.93
CA LYS A 372 -4.16 0.13 37.29
C LYS A 372 -4.96 1.04 38.22
N VAL A 373 -6.29 1.07 38.07
CA VAL A 373 -7.17 1.84 38.96
C VAL A 373 -7.27 1.18 40.33
N VAL A 374 -7.35 -0.15 40.39
CA VAL A 374 -7.37 -0.92 41.65
C VAL A 374 -6.05 -0.78 42.40
N ASP A 375 -4.89 -0.88 41.74
CA ASP A 375 -3.58 -0.68 42.36
C ASP A 375 -3.45 0.74 42.93
N LYS A 376 -3.90 1.75 42.18
CA LYS A 376 -3.91 3.15 42.65
C LYS A 376 -4.82 3.34 43.87
N LEU A 377 -5.97 2.67 43.92
CA LEU A 377 -6.89 2.72 45.06
C LEU A 377 -6.38 1.95 46.28
N LEU A 378 -5.64 0.85 46.07
CA LEU A 378 -4.99 0.09 47.15
C LEU A 378 -3.87 0.90 47.79
N VAL A 379 -3.00 1.53 46.98
CA VAL A 379 -1.95 2.44 47.46
C VAL A 379 -2.56 3.64 48.20
N GLN A 380 -3.63 4.25 47.65
CA GLN A 380 -4.33 5.34 48.34
C GLN A 380 -4.95 4.89 49.68
N ARG A 381 -5.41 3.65 49.78
CA ARG A 381 -5.94 3.08 51.03
C ARG A 381 -4.86 2.74 52.04
N GLU A 382 -3.72 2.21 51.62
CA GLU A 382 -2.57 1.97 52.50
C GLU A 382 -2.06 3.29 53.08
N ILE A 383 -1.91 4.32 52.25
CA ILE A 383 -1.56 5.68 52.69
C ILE A 383 -2.61 6.23 53.69
N ALA A 384 -3.91 6.07 53.40
CA ALA A 384 -4.96 6.52 54.31
C ALA A 384 -4.99 5.74 55.64
N ALA A 385 -4.68 4.44 55.61
CA ALA A 385 -4.61 3.60 56.80
C ALA A 385 -3.39 3.93 57.66
N GLU A 386 -2.24 4.22 57.05
CA GLU A 386 -1.04 4.67 57.75
C GLU A 386 -1.19 6.07 58.35
N LEU A 387 -1.88 6.98 57.65
CA LEU A 387 -2.27 8.30 58.17
C LEU A 387 -3.24 8.17 59.36
N ALA A 388 -4.26 7.31 59.26
CA ALA A 388 -5.22 7.08 60.34
C ALA A 388 -4.59 6.42 61.59
N GLN A 389 -3.50 5.67 61.41
CA GLN A 389 -2.70 5.09 62.50
C GLN A 389 -1.63 6.05 63.05
N GLY A 390 -1.56 7.28 62.55
CA GLY A 390 -0.57 8.29 62.98
C GLY A 390 0.88 7.95 62.62
N LYS A 391 1.11 7.00 61.70
CA LYS A 391 2.47 6.56 61.32
C LYS A 391 3.14 7.49 60.30
N LEU A 392 2.32 8.22 59.52
CA LEU A 392 2.75 9.24 58.56
C LEU A 392 2.60 10.64 59.18
N LEU A 393 3.34 10.92 60.26
CA LEU A 393 3.54 12.29 60.74
C LEU A 393 5.04 12.53 60.87
N THR A 394 5.68 12.80 59.73
CA THR A 394 6.98 13.44 59.68
C THR A 394 6.79 14.89 59.19
N ASN A 395 7.01 15.81 60.12
CA ASN A 395 7.26 17.26 60.12
C ASN A 395 7.18 18.19 58.88
N ASP A 396 6.82 17.79 57.65
CA ASP A 396 6.84 18.72 56.49
C ASP A 396 5.51 18.88 55.72
N ALA A 397 4.39 18.36 56.23
CA ALA A 397 3.08 18.47 55.55
C ALA A 397 2.16 19.58 56.10
N ALA A 398 2.71 20.67 56.65
CA ALA A 398 1.94 21.72 57.34
C ALA A 398 1.65 22.98 56.49
N SER A 399 1.65 22.93 55.16
CA SER A 399 1.40 24.14 54.33
C SER A 399 0.25 24.09 53.34
N PHE A 400 -0.47 22.98 53.18
CA PHE A 400 -1.65 22.95 52.31
C PHE A 400 -2.75 22.04 52.89
N MET A 401 -3.92 22.65 53.18
CA MET A 401 -5.15 22.12 53.79
C MET A 401 -5.26 22.23 55.32
N ASN A 402 -6.43 22.74 55.76
CA ASN A 402 -6.90 22.68 57.13
C ASN A 402 -6.96 21.19 57.58
N GLN A 403 -6.43 20.89 58.77
CA GLN A 403 -6.47 19.54 59.35
C GLN A 403 -7.91 18.98 59.45
N GLU A 404 -8.92 19.83 59.65
CA GLU A 404 -10.32 19.40 59.71
C GLU A 404 -10.84 18.90 58.35
N ASP A 405 -10.48 19.58 57.24
CA ASP A 405 -10.83 19.18 55.87
C ASP A 405 -10.20 17.84 55.49
N LEU A 406 -8.98 17.58 55.98
CA LEU A 406 -8.26 16.33 55.74
C LEU A 406 -8.91 15.18 56.51
N ILE A 407 -9.27 15.43 57.78
CA ILE A 407 -9.96 14.46 58.64
C ILE A 407 -11.35 14.12 58.07
N GLU A 408 -12.10 15.11 57.58
CA GLU A 408 -13.43 14.91 56.98
C GLU A 408 -13.35 14.10 55.67
N LYS A 409 -12.36 14.38 54.81
CA LYS A 409 -12.13 13.60 53.59
C LYS A 409 -11.67 12.17 53.87
N ILE A 410 -10.83 11.96 54.89
CA ILE A 410 -10.40 10.63 55.32
C ILE A 410 -11.58 9.86 55.93
N ALA A 411 -12.39 10.50 56.78
CA ALA A 411 -13.60 9.91 57.34
C ALA A 411 -14.62 9.53 56.24
N THR A 412 -14.73 10.32 55.18
CA THR A 412 -15.58 10.02 54.00
C THR A 412 -15.07 8.80 53.22
N ILE A 413 -13.76 8.63 53.07
CA ILE A 413 -13.13 7.47 52.40
C ILE A 413 -13.24 6.19 53.24
N ILE A 414 -13.19 6.30 54.57
CA ILE A 414 -13.31 5.16 55.49
C ILE A 414 -14.78 4.73 55.66
N SER A 415 -15.72 5.68 55.67
CA SER A 415 -17.16 5.42 55.83
C SER A 415 -17.86 4.98 54.54
N THR A 416 -17.21 5.10 53.37
CA THR A 416 -17.76 4.55 52.13
C THR A 416 -17.78 3.01 52.24
N PRO A 417 -18.96 2.36 52.12
CA PRO A 417 -19.05 0.91 52.25
C PRO A 417 -18.09 0.22 51.28
N ARG A 418 -17.44 -0.87 51.70
CA ARG A 418 -16.72 -1.73 50.76
C ARG A 418 -17.65 -2.02 49.58
N PRO A 419 -17.26 -1.76 48.32
CA PRO A 419 -18.01 -2.32 47.21
C PRO A 419 -17.99 -3.83 47.43
N GLN A 420 -19.16 -4.39 47.77
CA GLN A 420 -19.34 -5.83 47.73
C GLN A 420 -18.94 -6.27 46.32
N PRO A 421 -18.24 -7.40 46.16
CA PRO A 421 -18.02 -7.94 44.83
C PRO A 421 -19.40 -8.18 44.22
N VAL A 422 -19.84 -7.26 43.36
CA VAL A 422 -21.09 -7.41 42.63
C VAL A 422 -20.85 -8.60 41.74
N ALA A 423 -21.55 -9.71 42.02
CA ALA A 423 -21.59 -10.84 41.12
C ALA A 423 -21.90 -10.29 39.73
N TYR A 424 -21.01 -10.56 38.77
CA TYR A 424 -21.08 -10.11 37.40
C TYR A 424 -22.51 -10.26 36.87
N GLN A 425 -23.23 -9.14 36.75
CA GLN A 425 -24.52 -9.07 36.09
C GLN A 425 -24.31 -8.48 34.69
N PRO A 426 -24.29 -9.30 33.63
CA PRO A 426 -24.02 -8.85 32.27
C PRO A 426 -24.98 -7.75 31.81
N SER A 427 -26.19 -7.66 32.37
CA SER A 427 -27.25 -6.73 31.97
C SER A 427 -26.93 -5.26 32.26
N ILE A 428 -26.30 -4.94 33.39
CA ILE A 428 -26.03 -3.54 33.81
C ILE A 428 -24.84 -2.97 33.03
N VAL A 429 -23.78 -3.75 32.85
CA VAL A 429 -22.63 -3.38 32.02
C VAL A 429 -23.02 -3.34 30.54
N LYS A 430 -23.89 -4.26 30.08
CA LYS A 430 -24.45 -4.20 28.73
C LYS A 430 -25.32 -2.97 28.53
N GLY A 431 -26.08 -2.50 29.51
CA GLY A 431 -26.86 -1.27 29.42
C GLY A 431 -26.01 0.00 29.29
N ALA A 432 -25.02 0.17 30.17
CA ALA A 432 -24.11 1.32 30.13
C ALA A 432 -23.19 1.32 28.90
N PHE A 433 -22.75 0.13 28.47
CA PHE A 433 -21.92 -0.01 27.27
C PHE A 433 -22.73 0.08 25.98
N THR A 434 -23.99 -0.37 25.95
CA THR A 434 -24.88 -0.15 24.79
C THR A 434 -25.24 1.33 24.69
N ALA A 435 -25.46 2.04 25.80
CA ALA A 435 -25.66 3.50 25.76
C ALA A 435 -24.40 4.27 25.30
N PHE A 436 -23.21 3.85 25.75
CA PHE A 436 -21.94 4.43 25.30
C PHE A 436 -21.62 4.08 23.83
N TYR A 437 -21.87 2.84 23.43
CA TYR A 437 -21.66 2.36 22.07
C TYR A 437 -22.68 2.95 21.09
N ASP A 438 -23.95 3.10 21.49
CA ASP A 438 -24.98 3.76 20.68
C ASP A 438 -24.74 5.26 20.57
N SER A 439 -24.21 5.92 21.61
CA SER A 439 -23.73 7.31 21.55
C SER A 439 -22.53 7.44 20.61
N TYR A 440 -21.53 6.57 20.74
CA TYR A 440 -20.32 6.61 19.93
C TYR A 440 -20.60 6.25 18.46
N ILE A 441 -21.46 5.27 18.19
CA ILE A 441 -21.93 4.92 16.85
C ILE A 441 -22.84 6.01 16.29
N LYS A 442 -23.74 6.64 17.07
CA LYS A 442 -24.52 7.80 16.57
C LYS A 442 -23.64 9.01 16.25
N ASP A 443 -22.57 9.24 16.99
CA ASP A 443 -21.65 10.34 16.70
C ASP A 443 -20.75 10.02 15.50
N TYR A 444 -20.34 8.76 15.33
CA TYR A 444 -19.47 8.31 14.23
C TYR A 444 -20.23 8.04 12.92
N TYR A 445 -21.48 7.56 12.97
CA TYR A 445 -22.36 7.33 11.80
C TYR A 445 -23.39 8.44 11.56
N GLY A 446 -23.71 9.28 12.54
CA GLY A 446 -24.57 10.46 12.35
C GLY A 446 -23.94 11.50 11.43
N GLN A 447 -22.60 11.57 11.40
CA GLN A 447 -21.85 12.33 10.40
C GLN A 447 -21.84 11.67 9.01
N PHE A 448 -22.19 10.38 8.92
CA PHE A 448 -22.28 9.62 7.66
C PHE A 448 -23.68 9.69 7.02
N LEU A 449 -24.73 9.99 7.81
CA LEU A 449 -26.10 10.15 7.31
C LEU A 449 -26.47 11.60 6.95
N SER A 450 -25.83 12.62 7.56
CA SER A 450 -26.08 14.03 7.20
C SER A 450 -25.51 14.43 5.82
N VAL A 451 -24.59 13.65 5.26
CA VAL A 451 -24.08 13.84 3.88
C VAL A 451 -24.99 13.18 2.84
N LYS A 452 -25.73 12.12 3.21
CA LYS A 452 -26.63 11.41 2.29
C LYS A 452 -27.98 12.12 2.12
N ASP A 453 -28.47 12.80 3.16
CA ASP A 453 -29.71 13.58 3.09
C ASP A 453 -29.50 15.00 2.51
N GLY A 454 -28.26 15.47 2.44
CA GLY A 454 -27.89 16.73 1.76
C GLY A 454 -27.74 16.62 0.23
N LEU A 455 -27.55 15.41 -0.31
CA LEU A 455 -27.37 15.17 -1.75
C LEU A 455 -28.68 14.77 -2.47
N GLY A 456 -29.76 14.51 -1.73
CA GLY A 456 -31.08 14.18 -2.29
C GLY A 456 -31.87 15.39 -2.86
N ASN A 457 -31.42 16.62 -2.58
CA ASN A 457 -32.13 17.85 -2.98
C ASN A 457 -31.49 18.62 -4.15
N LEU A 458 -30.43 18.10 -4.78
CA LEU A 458 -29.76 18.77 -5.91
C LEU A 458 -30.13 18.23 -7.31
N PHE A 459 -31.01 17.24 -7.42
CA PHE A 459 -31.48 16.72 -8.71
C PHE A 459 -33.00 16.57 -8.77
N ARG A 460 -33.72 17.69 -8.72
CA ARG A 460 -35.11 17.78 -9.19
C ARG A 460 -35.37 19.09 -9.93
N HIS A 461 -34.75 19.30 -11.08
CA HIS A 461 -35.29 20.18 -12.12
C HIS A 461 -35.21 19.45 -13.46
N ARG A 462 -36.34 18.84 -13.86
CA ARG A 462 -36.60 18.51 -15.27
C ARG A 462 -36.96 19.81 -15.98
N PRO A 463 -36.37 20.13 -17.14
CA PRO A 463 -36.96 21.12 -18.03
C PRO A 463 -38.26 20.55 -18.60
N GLN A 464 -39.35 21.29 -18.45
CA GLN A 464 -40.53 21.09 -19.28
C GLN A 464 -40.18 21.43 -20.72
N ALA A 465 -40.57 20.55 -21.63
CA ALA A 465 -40.63 20.86 -23.05
C ALA A 465 -41.62 22.02 -23.25
N VAL A 466 -41.18 23.03 -24.00
CA VAL A 466 -42.06 24.03 -24.60
C VAL A 466 -41.93 23.87 -26.11
N ASN A 467 -43.10 23.70 -26.74
CA ASN A 467 -43.31 23.67 -28.20
C ASN A 467 -42.88 24.99 -28.86
#